data_AF-A0A7C6BHX2-F1
#
_entry.id   AF-A0A7C6BHX2-F1
#
_cell.length_a   1.000
_cell.length_b   1.000
_cell.length_c   1.000
_cell.angle_alpha   90.00
_cell.angle_beta   90.00
_cell.angle_gamma   90.00
#
_symmetry.space_group_name_H-M   'P 1'
#
loop_
_entity.id
_entity.type
_entity.pdbx_description
1 polymer ?
#
loop_
_entity_poly.entity_id
_entity_poly.type
_entity_poly.pdbx_seq_one_letter_code
_entity_poly.pdbx_strand_id
1 'polypeptide(L)'
;LQADRVIISAPIFFYGFPSALKALIDRSQVLWSRRYLLKEELKPKKGFLLAVGATQGKKLFEGVILTSRFFFDGFNCEYQGEVVFRGFDKKAEIKNCQACLEEIKKAAQKFFYSENTII
;
A
#
# COMPACT_ATOMS: atom_id res chain seq x y z
N LEU A 1 13.45 -9.00 4.43
CA LEU A 1 13.92 -7.59 4.54
C LEU A 1 14.76 -7.11 3.35
N GLN A 2 15.14 -7.99 2.40
CA GLN A 2 16.02 -7.64 1.28
C GLN A 2 15.35 -6.79 0.19
N ALA A 3 14.02 -6.81 0.09
CA ALA A 3 13.25 -6.08 -0.91
C ALA A 3 13.56 -4.58 -0.94
N ASP A 4 13.62 -4.01 -2.15
CA ASP A 4 13.75 -2.57 -2.41
C ASP A 4 12.38 -1.87 -2.48
N ARG A 5 11.35 -2.63 -2.85
CA ARG A 5 9.98 -2.14 -3.06
C ARG A 5 8.97 -3.07 -2.41
N VAL A 6 7.93 -2.49 -1.84
CA VAL A 6 6.84 -3.21 -1.15
C VAL A 6 5.52 -2.67 -1.64
N ILE A 7 4.62 -3.55 -2.06
CA ILE A 7 3.26 -3.17 -2.46
C ILE A 7 2.28 -3.93 -1.57
N ILE A 8 1.40 -3.20 -0.89
CA ILE A 8 0.23 -3.79 -0.23
C ILE A 8 -0.89 -3.79 -1.25
N SER A 9 -1.49 -4.96 -1.51
CA SER A 9 -2.70 -5.08 -2.32
C SER A 9 -3.80 -5.75 -1.51
N ALA A 10 -4.96 -5.11 -1.37
CA ALA A 10 -6.01 -5.62 -0.51
C ALA A 10 -7.44 -5.25 -0.98
N PRO A 11 -8.41 -6.17 -0.88
CA PRO A 11 -9.80 -5.78 -0.76
C PRO A 11 -10.06 -5.12 0.61
N ILE A 12 -11.05 -4.24 0.68
CA ILE A 12 -11.42 -3.54 1.92
C ILE A 12 -12.63 -4.20 2.56
N PHE A 13 -12.47 -4.63 3.81
CA PHE A 13 -13.53 -5.17 4.65
C PHE A 13 -13.70 -4.28 5.87
N PHE A 14 -14.91 -3.77 6.09
CA PHE A 14 -15.23 -2.90 7.24
C PHE A 14 -14.23 -1.75 7.43
N TYR A 15 -13.85 -1.07 6.35
CA TYR A 15 -12.90 0.07 6.35
C TYR A 15 -11.46 -0.31 6.77
N GLY A 16 -11.15 -1.61 6.84
CA GLY A 16 -9.86 -2.14 7.24
C GLY A 16 -9.30 -3.18 6.28
N PHE A 17 -8.10 -3.66 6.63
CA PHE A 17 -7.45 -4.75 5.93
C PHE A 17 -8.08 -6.11 6.27
N PRO A 18 -8.01 -7.09 5.35
CA PRO A 18 -8.28 -8.48 5.69
C PRO A 18 -7.44 -8.92 6.89
N SER A 19 -8.03 -9.73 7.78
CA SER A 19 -7.40 -10.12 9.06
C SER A 19 -6.00 -10.72 8.90
N ALA A 20 -5.80 -11.57 7.88
CA ALA A 20 -4.50 -12.17 7.60
C ALA A 20 -3.43 -11.13 7.23
N LEU A 21 -3.78 -10.14 6.41
CA LEU A 21 -2.88 -9.06 6.05
C LEU A 21 -2.60 -8.15 7.25
N LYS A 22 -3.63 -7.84 8.05
CA LYS A 22 -3.46 -7.06 9.27
C LYS A 22 -2.56 -7.77 10.29
N ALA A 23 -2.68 -9.08 10.43
CA ALA A 23 -1.79 -9.87 11.29
C ALA A 23 -0.32 -9.79 10.84
N LEU A 24 -0.05 -9.78 9.52
CA LEU A 24 1.30 -9.57 9.00
C LEU A 24 1.84 -8.16 9.33
N ILE A 25 1.00 -7.14 9.16
CA ILE A 25 1.32 -5.76 9.54
C ILE A 25 1.65 -5.69 11.03
N ASP A 26 0.82 -6.27 11.89
CA ASP A 26 0.98 -6.21 13.35
C ASP A 26 2.23 -6.93 13.82
N ARG A 27 2.56 -8.08 13.23
CA ARG A 27 3.82 -8.79 13.52
C ARG A 27 5.05 -8.03 13.09
N SER A 28 4.90 -7.05 12.21
CA SER A 28 6.01 -6.18 11.76
C SER A 28 6.32 -5.07 12.76
N GLN A 29 5.58 -4.94 13.87
CA GLN A 29 5.86 -4.00 14.96
C GLN A 29 7.29 -4.15 15.51
N VAL A 30 7.86 -5.35 15.46
CA VAL A 30 9.26 -5.58 15.85
C VAL A 30 10.24 -4.73 15.04
N LEU A 31 9.92 -4.40 13.78
CA LEU A 31 10.78 -3.60 12.91
C LEU A 31 10.73 -2.13 13.29
N TRP A 32 9.58 -1.65 13.75
CA TRP A 32 9.47 -0.34 14.38
C TRP A 32 10.36 -0.28 15.63
N SER A 33 10.33 -1.30 16.51
CA SER A 33 11.19 -1.34 17.70
C SER A 33 12.67 -1.35 17.32
N ARG A 34 13.07 -2.13 16.31
CA ARG A 34 14.45 -2.16 15.82
C ARG A 34 14.91 -0.80 15.30
N ARG A 35 14.09 -0.12 14.49
CA ARG A 35 14.40 1.21 13.94
C ARG A 35 14.46 2.28 15.03
N TYR A 36 13.44 2.37 15.88
CA TYR A 36 13.25 3.52 16.76
C TYR A 36 13.81 3.35 18.17
N LEU A 37 13.75 2.15 18.73
CA LEU A 37 14.27 1.87 20.09
C LEU A 37 15.72 1.42 20.03
N LEU A 38 16.02 0.45 19.15
CA LEU A 38 17.38 -0.12 19.04
C LEU A 38 18.28 0.67 18.08
N LYS A 39 17.72 1.63 17.34
CA LYS A 39 18.45 2.48 16.38
C LYS A 39 19.18 1.66 15.30
N GLU A 40 18.66 0.49 14.97
CA GLU A 40 19.21 -0.33 13.90
C GLU A 40 18.95 0.31 12.54
N GLU A 41 19.99 0.33 11.70
CA GLU A 41 19.84 0.76 10.32
C GLU A 41 19.13 -0.32 9.50
N LEU A 42 17.92 0.01 9.03
CA LEU A 42 17.17 -0.83 8.10
C LEU A 42 17.40 -0.32 6.68
N LYS A 43 17.58 -1.22 5.71
CA LYS A 43 17.69 -0.85 4.28
C LYS A 43 16.44 -0.06 3.84
N PRO A 44 16.57 1.17 3.29
CA PRO A 44 15.45 1.97 2.83
C PRO A 44 14.70 1.29 1.68
N LYS A 45 13.40 1.54 1.59
CA LYS A 45 12.48 0.91 0.62
C LYS A 45 11.46 1.91 0.11
N LYS A 46 10.80 1.56 -0.98
CA LYS A 46 9.63 2.30 -1.50
C LYS A 46 8.36 1.48 -1.35
N GLY A 47 7.30 2.12 -0.86
CA GLY A 47 6.03 1.49 -0.50
C GLY A 47 4.87 2.02 -1.33
N PHE A 48 3.94 1.17 -1.70
CA PHE A 48 2.72 1.55 -2.42
C PHE A 48 1.50 0.78 -1.92
N LEU A 49 0.31 1.40 -1.95
CA LEU A 49 -0.95 0.76 -1.62
C LEU A 49 -1.86 0.63 -2.84
N LEU A 50 -2.40 -0.57 -3.06
CA LEU A 50 -3.48 -0.85 -4.00
C LEU A 50 -4.68 -1.38 -3.22
N ALA A 51 -5.81 -0.69 -3.29
CA ALA A 51 -7.00 -1.13 -2.59
C ALA A 51 -8.27 -1.08 -3.44
N VAL A 52 -9.18 -2.01 -3.18
CA VAL A 52 -10.50 -2.05 -3.83
C VAL A 52 -11.60 -2.30 -2.81
N GLY A 53 -12.74 -1.65 -2.95
CA GLY A 53 -13.90 -1.86 -2.08
C GLY A 53 -15.23 -1.68 -2.79
N ALA A 54 -16.25 -2.38 -2.30
CA ALA A 54 -17.58 -2.39 -2.91
C ALA A 54 -18.38 -1.11 -2.64
N THR A 55 -18.26 -0.54 -1.43
CA THR A 55 -19.14 0.55 -1.00
C THR A 55 -18.67 1.92 -1.51
N GLN A 56 -19.54 2.93 -1.42
CA GLN A 56 -19.28 4.30 -1.89
C GLN A 56 -18.98 5.29 -0.75
N GLY A 57 -18.71 4.78 0.47
CA GLY A 57 -18.47 5.63 1.64
C GLY A 57 -17.31 6.60 1.44
N LYS A 58 -17.49 7.87 1.84
CA LYS A 58 -16.47 8.92 1.65
C LYS A 58 -15.12 8.53 2.25
N LYS A 59 -15.15 7.87 3.41
CA LYS A 59 -13.97 7.49 4.21
C LYS A 59 -13.48 6.05 3.99
N LEU A 60 -13.98 5.35 2.98
CA LEU A 60 -13.78 3.89 2.81
C LEU A 60 -12.32 3.44 2.93
N PHE A 61 -11.38 4.27 2.46
CA PHE A 61 -9.96 3.93 2.42
C PHE A 61 -9.12 4.64 3.50
N GLU A 62 -9.69 5.58 4.28
CA GLU A 62 -8.91 6.38 5.23
C GLU A 62 -8.17 5.49 6.25
N GLY A 63 -8.85 4.48 6.79
CA GLY A 63 -8.26 3.56 7.77
C GLY A 63 -7.07 2.77 7.21
N VAL A 64 -7.18 2.23 5.99
CA VAL A 64 -6.10 1.46 5.38
C VAL A 64 -4.95 2.32 4.85
N ILE A 65 -5.23 3.54 4.39
CA ILE A 65 -4.20 4.50 3.98
C ILE A 65 -3.36 4.88 5.20
N LEU A 66 -4.00 5.25 6.31
CA LEU A 66 -3.29 5.57 7.56
C LEU A 66 -2.49 4.38 8.06
N THR A 67 -3.10 3.20 8.12
CA THR A 67 -2.41 1.97 8.56
C THR A 67 -1.19 1.66 7.68
N SER A 68 -1.29 1.85 6.36
CA SER A 68 -0.18 1.64 5.42
C SER A 68 0.97 2.61 5.66
N ARG A 69 0.66 3.90 5.89
CA ARG A 69 1.67 4.92 6.18
C ARG A 69 2.48 4.58 7.43
N PHE A 70 1.80 4.21 8.52
CA PHE A 70 2.47 3.83 9.77
C PHE A 70 3.23 2.50 9.67
N PHE A 71 2.68 1.51 8.96
CA PHE A 71 3.38 0.27 8.68
C PHE A 71 4.69 0.52 7.90
N PHE A 72 4.62 1.29 6.82
CA PHE A 72 5.80 1.59 6.01
C PHE A 72 6.84 2.40 6.78
N ASP A 73 6.42 3.34 7.63
CA ASP A 73 7.35 4.02 8.52
C ASP A 73 8.09 3.04 9.44
N GLY A 74 7.39 2.14 10.14
CA GLY A 74 8.05 1.09 10.94
C GLY A 74 8.99 0.19 10.12
N PHE A 75 8.74 0.04 8.82
CA PHE A 75 9.50 -0.80 7.89
C PHE A 75 10.68 -0.10 7.20
N ASN A 76 11.00 1.15 7.58
CA ASN A 76 11.90 2.05 6.85
C ASN A 76 11.59 2.11 5.34
N CYS A 77 10.31 2.25 5.04
CA CYS A 77 9.75 2.24 3.71
C CYS A 77 9.07 3.59 3.47
N GLU A 78 9.46 4.29 2.41
CA GLU A 78 8.87 5.56 2.03
C GLU A 78 7.53 5.30 1.35
N TYR A 79 6.46 5.93 1.84
CA TYR A 79 5.13 5.81 1.24
C TYR A 79 5.05 6.67 -0.03
N GLN A 80 5.08 6.02 -1.20
CA GLN A 80 5.11 6.68 -2.52
C GLN A 80 3.73 6.96 -3.10
N GLY A 81 2.67 6.42 -2.49
CA GLY A 81 1.28 6.70 -2.87
C GLY A 81 0.36 5.49 -2.81
N GLU A 82 -0.84 5.72 -3.32
CA GLU A 82 -1.92 4.75 -3.39
C GLU A 82 -2.70 4.86 -4.69
N VAL A 83 -3.33 3.76 -5.09
CA VAL A 83 -4.46 3.74 -6.00
C VAL A 83 -5.59 2.98 -5.33
N VAL A 84 -6.76 3.61 -5.24
CA VAL A 84 -7.92 3.05 -4.52
C VAL A 84 -9.19 3.14 -5.37
N PHE A 85 -9.92 2.03 -5.48
CA PHE A 85 -11.11 1.94 -6.31
C PHE A 85 -12.34 1.53 -5.50
N ARG A 86 -13.40 2.34 -5.60
CA ARG A 86 -14.71 2.11 -4.96
C ARG A 86 -15.72 1.56 -5.98
N GLY A 87 -16.75 0.87 -5.50
CA GLY A 87 -17.85 0.38 -6.34
C GLY A 87 -17.60 -0.95 -7.05
N PHE A 88 -16.59 -1.71 -6.65
CA PHE A 88 -16.29 -3.03 -7.22
C PHE A 88 -16.65 -4.13 -6.21
N ASP A 89 -17.70 -4.89 -6.52
CA ASP A 89 -18.26 -5.92 -5.64
C ASP A 89 -18.09 -7.33 -6.22
N LYS A 90 -18.16 -7.45 -7.55
CA LYS A 90 -18.02 -8.75 -8.19
C LYS A 90 -16.56 -9.14 -8.36
N LYS A 91 -16.31 -10.45 -8.27
CA LYS A 91 -14.99 -11.03 -8.53
C LYS A 91 -14.46 -10.57 -9.88
N ALA A 92 -13.26 -10.00 -9.87
CA ALA A 92 -12.54 -9.54 -11.07
C ALA A 92 -13.26 -8.46 -11.91
N GLU A 93 -14.29 -7.81 -11.39
CA GLU A 93 -15.05 -6.76 -12.08
C GLU A 93 -14.17 -5.61 -12.57
N ILE A 94 -13.11 -5.28 -11.82
CA ILE A 94 -12.14 -4.25 -12.15
C ILE A 94 -11.44 -4.48 -13.50
N LYS A 95 -11.38 -5.73 -14.00
CA LYS A 95 -10.80 -6.04 -15.31
C LYS A 95 -11.57 -5.41 -16.47
N ASN A 96 -12.85 -5.07 -16.26
CA ASN A 96 -13.69 -4.44 -17.27
C ASN A 96 -13.60 -2.90 -17.22
N CYS A 97 -12.90 -2.33 -16.23
CA CYS A 97 -12.73 -0.89 -16.09
C CYS A 97 -11.43 -0.43 -16.78
N GLN A 98 -11.49 -0.09 -18.07
CA GLN A 98 -10.29 0.37 -18.80
C GLN A 98 -9.64 1.60 -18.13
N ALA A 99 -10.45 2.55 -17.66
CA ALA A 99 -9.93 3.74 -16.96
C ALA A 99 -9.12 3.37 -15.71
N CYS A 100 -9.61 2.41 -14.92
CA CYS A 100 -8.92 1.91 -13.72
C CYS A 100 -7.59 1.23 -14.09
N LEU A 101 -7.59 0.42 -15.15
CA LEU A 101 -6.38 -0.25 -15.63
C LEU A 101 -5.32 0.75 -16.12
N GLU A 102 -5.74 1.80 -16.83
CA GLU A 102 -4.82 2.87 -17.24
C GLU A 102 -4.28 3.66 -16.04
N GLU A 103 -5.10 3.93 -15.03
CA GLU A 103 -4.66 4.57 -13.79
C GLU A 103 -3.63 3.72 -13.05
N ILE A 104 -3.88 2.40 -12.89
CA ILE A 104 -2.92 1.46 -12.31
C ILE A 104 -1.61 1.47 -13.10
N LYS A 105 -1.68 1.46 -14.43
CA LYS A 105 -0.50 1.47 -15.31
C LYS A 105 0.33 2.75 -15.15
N LYS A 106 -0.32 3.91 -15.09
CA LYS A 106 0.35 5.20 -14.85
C LYS A 106 1.00 5.25 -13.47
N ALA A 107 0.29 4.80 -12.43
CA ALA A 107 0.81 4.74 -11.07
C ALA A 107 2.01 3.80 -10.99
N ALA A 108 1.94 2.63 -11.64
CA ALA A 108 3.05 1.70 -11.73
C ALA A 108 4.25 2.33 -12.46
N GLN A 109 4.04 3.01 -13.59
CA GLN A 109 5.13 3.71 -14.30
C GLN A 109 5.83 4.71 -13.39
N LYS A 110 5.07 5.54 -12.67
CA LYS A 110 5.62 6.50 -11.70
C LYS A 110 6.36 5.79 -10.56
N PHE A 111 5.79 4.75 -9.97
CA PHE A 111 6.42 4.02 -8.87
C PHE A 111 7.69 3.29 -9.28
N PHE A 112 7.72 2.73 -10.50
CA PHE A 112 8.84 1.90 -10.94
C PHE A 112 9.99 2.69 -11.59
N TYR A 113 9.71 3.79 -12.29
CA TYR A 113 10.66 4.46 -13.20
C TYR A 113 10.92 5.95 -12.88
N SER A 114 10.49 6.45 -11.72
CA SER A 114 10.68 7.86 -11.32
C SER A 114 12.13 8.29 -11.05
N GLU A 115 13.13 7.43 -11.27
CA GLU A 115 14.55 7.69 -10.99
C GLU A 115 15.45 7.78 -12.24
N ASN A 116 14.91 8.15 -13.41
CA ASN A 116 15.73 8.39 -14.62
C ASN A 116 15.61 9.81 -15.20
N THR A 117 15.32 10.81 -14.37
CA THR A 117 15.43 12.23 -14.79
C THR A 117 16.46 12.94 -13.92
N ILE A 118 17.73 12.69 -14.22
CA ILE A 118 18.82 13.63 -13.94
C ILE A 118 19.43 13.92 -15.32
N ILE A 119 19.12 15.10 -15.85
CA ILE A 119 19.91 15.77 -16.89
C ILE A 119 20.90 16.65 -16.15
#